data_AF-A0A7K3QQW4-F1
#
_entry.id   AF-A0A7K3QQW4-F1
#
_cell.length_a   1.000
_cell.length_b   1.000
_cell.length_c   1.000
_cell.angle_alpha   90.00
_cell.angle_beta   90.00
_cell.angle_gamma   90.00
#
_symmetry.space_group_name_H-M   'P 1'
#
loop_
_entity.id
_entity.type
_entity.pdbx_description
1 polymer ?
#
loop_
_entity_poly.entity_id
_entity_poly.type
_entity_poly.pdbx_seq_one_letter_code
_entity_poly.pdbx_strand_id
1 'polypeptide(L)'
;MTDMTELYASLFTGFSGATHRVRARQYVDGLLGVDGRKSVAHIAAAVGGPEDEQRLRRFVSGGAWRWGPVRRALAQAVTARAEEGAGAWVVGPVSIPKTGVRSVGVTRHYSRERERVLVGQLAFGAWFATGGSLVPVSRRPVPGRRVLLKHGTRTVTAIVKDIPSRLTLDDLSQHVGPGRLAANGIGRVVVRTAEPVALDGYAASRRTGSFLLIDPADGTTLSAGMAD
;
A
#
# COMPACT_ATOMS: atom_id res chain seq x y z
N MET A 1 3.29 22.01 -18.74
CA MET A 1 2.65 21.98 -17.41
C MET A 1 1.31 21.28 -17.57
N THR A 2 1.17 20.01 -17.17
CA THR A 2 -0.11 19.31 -17.35
C THR A 2 -1.15 19.95 -16.45
N ASP A 3 -2.33 20.23 -17.02
CA ASP A 3 -3.49 20.66 -16.25
C ASP A 3 -3.84 19.57 -15.22
N MET A 4 -3.93 19.95 -13.93
CA MET A 4 -4.38 19.06 -12.85
C MET A 4 -5.74 18.43 -13.17
N THR A 5 -6.57 19.11 -13.96
CA THR A 5 -7.85 18.60 -14.45
C THR A 5 -7.68 17.37 -15.34
N GLU A 6 -6.71 17.39 -16.26
CA GLU A 6 -6.40 16.27 -17.15
C GLU A 6 -5.82 15.09 -16.37
N LEU A 7 -4.96 15.37 -15.39
CA LEU A 7 -4.43 14.36 -14.47
C LEU A 7 -5.57 13.71 -13.67
N TYR A 8 -6.49 14.48 -13.09
CA TYR A 8 -7.63 13.93 -12.36
C TYR A 8 -8.57 13.12 -13.24
N ALA A 9 -8.81 13.56 -14.49
CA ALA A 9 -9.59 12.78 -15.44
C ALA A 9 -8.96 11.40 -15.66
N SER A 10 -7.65 11.34 -15.92
CA SER A 10 -6.91 10.09 -16.09
C SER A 10 -6.93 9.21 -14.82
N LEU A 11 -6.59 9.78 -13.66
CA LEU A 11 -6.51 9.04 -12.39
C LEU A 11 -7.85 8.47 -11.97
N PHE A 12 -8.94 9.19 -12.19
CA PHE A 12 -10.26 8.88 -11.64
C PHE A 12 -11.22 8.28 -12.67
N THR A 13 -10.74 7.95 -13.87
CA THR A 13 -11.51 7.26 -14.92
C THR A 13 -12.15 5.97 -14.40
N GLY A 14 -11.48 5.25 -13.49
CA GLY A 14 -11.97 3.98 -12.94
C GLY A 14 -13.10 4.06 -11.89
N PHE A 15 -13.54 5.26 -11.51
CA PHE A 15 -14.66 5.42 -10.58
C PHE A 15 -16.00 5.35 -11.33
N SER A 16 -16.86 4.44 -10.91
CA SER A 16 -18.18 4.20 -11.52
C SER A 16 -19.20 5.34 -11.31
N GLY A 17 -18.98 6.26 -10.36
CA GLY A 17 -19.93 7.32 -10.01
C GLY A 17 -19.31 8.72 -9.97
N ALA A 18 -20.05 9.72 -10.47
CA ALA A 18 -19.64 11.13 -10.45
C ALA A 18 -19.31 11.62 -9.03
N THR A 19 -20.10 11.20 -8.04
CA THR A 19 -19.86 11.51 -6.62
C THR A 19 -18.50 11.04 -6.12
N HIS A 20 -18.06 9.83 -6.50
CA HIS A 20 -16.73 9.34 -6.10
C HIS A 20 -15.59 10.13 -6.74
N ARG A 21 -15.74 10.56 -8.00
CA ARG A 21 -14.73 11.40 -8.67
C ARG A 21 -14.61 12.76 -8.00
N VAL A 22 -15.73 13.38 -7.64
CA VAL A 22 -15.75 14.64 -6.87
C VAL A 22 -15.06 14.48 -5.53
N ARG A 23 -15.38 13.42 -4.76
CA ARG A 23 -14.74 13.18 -3.46
C ARG A 23 -13.26 12.83 -3.57
N ALA A 24 -12.87 12.07 -4.59
CA ALA A 24 -11.47 11.77 -4.86
C ALA A 24 -10.67 13.05 -5.13
N ARG A 25 -11.21 13.94 -5.97
CA ARG A 25 -10.62 15.25 -6.26
C ARG A 25 -10.50 16.10 -5.00
N GLN A 26 -11.59 16.29 -4.25
CA GLN A 26 -11.55 17.06 -3.00
C GLN A 26 -10.50 16.52 -2.02
N TYR A 27 -10.44 15.19 -1.87
CA TYR A 27 -9.45 14.58 -0.98
C TYR A 27 -8.02 14.85 -1.43
N VAL A 28 -7.71 14.74 -2.72
CA VAL A 28 -6.37 15.03 -3.24
C VAL A 28 -6.06 16.52 -3.16
N ASP A 29 -6.99 17.39 -3.53
CA ASP A 29 -6.84 18.84 -3.43
C ASP A 29 -6.54 19.25 -1.98
N GLY A 30 -7.23 18.69 -0.99
CA GLY A 30 -6.94 18.97 0.42
C GLY A 30 -5.62 18.35 0.90
N LEU A 31 -5.24 17.16 0.41
CA LEU A 31 -3.91 16.59 0.69
C LEU A 31 -2.78 17.48 0.15
N LEU A 32 -2.98 18.13 -0.99
CA LEU A 32 -1.98 19.00 -1.60
C LEU A 32 -1.99 20.41 -1.00
N GLY A 33 -3.17 20.97 -0.72
CA GLY A 33 -3.34 22.39 -0.37
C GLY A 33 -3.36 22.75 1.12
N VAL A 34 -3.65 21.80 2.03
CA VAL A 34 -3.87 22.15 3.46
C VAL A 34 -2.58 22.15 4.28
N ASP A 35 -2.12 23.27 4.83
CA ASP A 35 -0.93 23.23 5.68
C ASP A 35 -1.13 22.46 7.01
N GLY A 36 -0.04 21.91 7.55
CA GLY A 36 -0.07 21.20 8.84
C GLY A 36 -0.68 19.79 8.80
N ARG A 37 -1.41 19.42 9.86
CA ARG A 37 -1.90 18.03 10.06
C ARG A 37 -3.01 17.70 9.06
N LYS A 38 -2.72 16.82 8.10
CA LYS A 38 -3.66 16.32 7.06
C LYS A 38 -4.67 15.29 7.61
N SER A 39 -5.48 15.67 8.61
CA SER A 39 -6.58 14.81 9.09
C SER A 39 -7.79 14.93 8.14
N VAL A 40 -8.67 13.92 8.12
CA VAL A 40 -9.91 13.98 7.31
C VAL A 40 -10.76 15.19 7.67
N ALA A 41 -10.84 15.54 8.96
CA ALA A 41 -11.54 16.72 9.45
C ALA A 41 -10.92 18.02 8.90
N HIS A 42 -9.59 18.14 8.97
CA HIS A 42 -8.88 19.32 8.48
C HIS A 42 -8.99 19.47 6.96
N ILE A 43 -8.86 18.36 6.22
CA ILE A 43 -9.08 18.33 4.78
C ILE A 43 -10.52 18.76 4.46
N ALA A 44 -11.52 18.17 5.11
CA ALA A 44 -12.93 18.50 4.87
C ALA A 44 -13.24 19.99 5.10
N ALA A 45 -12.68 20.58 6.14
CA ALA A 45 -12.84 22.01 6.45
C ALA A 45 -12.24 22.93 5.38
N ALA A 46 -11.23 22.47 4.63
CA ALA A 46 -10.53 23.30 3.65
C ALA A 46 -11.07 23.18 2.22
N VAL A 47 -11.58 22.01 1.82
CA VAL A 47 -12.11 21.75 0.46
C VAL A 47 -13.65 21.65 0.41
N GLY A 48 -14.32 21.82 1.53
CA GLY A 48 -15.77 21.69 1.67
C GLY A 48 -16.32 22.31 2.96
N GLY A 49 -17.33 21.68 3.55
CA GLY A 49 -17.93 22.10 4.84
C GLY A 49 -17.91 21.00 5.91
N PRO A 50 -18.36 21.28 7.15
CA PRO A 50 -18.34 20.32 8.26
C PRO A 50 -19.05 18.98 7.95
N GLU A 51 -20.12 19.02 7.15
CA GLU A 51 -20.86 17.83 6.71
C GLU A 51 -20.08 16.90 5.77
N ASP A 52 -19.03 17.43 5.13
CA ASP A 52 -18.18 16.66 4.22
C ASP A 52 -17.16 15.80 4.97
N GLU A 53 -16.89 16.04 6.26
CA GLU A 53 -15.96 15.21 7.04
C GLU A 53 -16.41 13.77 7.06
N GLN A 54 -17.67 13.51 7.44
CA GLN A 54 -18.19 12.15 7.51
C GLN A 54 -18.27 11.51 6.13
N ARG A 55 -18.55 12.29 5.08
CA ARG A 55 -18.60 11.82 3.69
C ARG A 55 -17.20 11.44 3.18
N LEU A 56 -16.19 12.27 3.43
CA LEU A 56 -14.79 12.00 3.11
C LEU A 56 -14.24 10.84 3.94
N ARG A 57 -14.57 10.76 5.23
CA ARG A 57 -14.19 9.65 6.11
C ARG A 57 -14.71 8.33 5.57
N ARG A 58 -16.00 8.28 5.18
CA ARG A 58 -16.60 7.11 4.52
C ARG A 58 -15.93 6.79 3.19
N PHE A 59 -15.68 7.79 2.35
CA PHE A 59 -15.03 7.61 1.06
C PHE A 59 -13.61 7.01 1.19
N VAL A 60 -12.80 7.51 2.12
CA VAL A 60 -11.41 7.08 2.33
C VAL A 60 -11.32 5.75 3.06
N SER A 61 -12.18 5.53 4.07
CA SER A 61 -12.05 4.38 4.99
C SER A 61 -12.90 3.17 4.58
N GLY A 62 -14.09 3.41 4.03
CA GLY A 62 -15.09 2.38 3.70
C GLY A 62 -15.52 2.34 2.23
N GLY A 63 -14.91 3.16 1.37
CA GLY A 63 -15.29 3.23 -0.04
C GLY A 63 -14.91 1.96 -0.81
N ALA A 64 -15.90 1.27 -1.37
CA ALA A 64 -15.73 0.06 -2.20
C ALA A 64 -15.04 0.29 -3.56
N TRP A 65 -14.33 1.41 -3.73
CA TRP A 65 -13.71 1.76 -5.01
C TRP A 65 -12.40 1.01 -5.23
N ARG A 66 -12.14 0.68 -6.50
CA ARG A 66 -10.94 -0.04 -6.91
C ARG A 66 -9.80 0.96 -7.06
N TRP A 67 -8.94 1.06 -6.04
CA TRP A 67 -7.74 1.91 -6.07
C TRP A 67 -6.67 1.45 -7.09
N GLY A 68 -6.72 0.20 -7.55
CA GLY A 68 -5.73 -0.39 -8.47
C GLY A 68 -5.62 0.36 -9.80
N PRO A 69 -6.75 0.59 -10.50
CA PRO A 69 -6.82 1.50 -11.64
C PRO A 69 -6.21 2.87 -11.38
N VAL A 70 -6.56 3.53 -10.26
CA VAL A 70 -6.03 4.86 -9.91
C VAL A 70 -4.51 4.84 -9.80
N ARG A 71 -3.94 3.82 -9.16
CA ARG A 71 -2.48 3.69 -9.02
C ARG A 71 -1.77 3.36 -10.33
N ARG A 72 -2.39 2.58 -11.21
CA ARG A 72 -1.84 2.30 -12.54
C ARG A 72 -1.81 3.56 -13.39
N ALA A 73 -2.89 4.33 -13.38
CA ALA A 73 -2.97 5.61 -14.06
C ALA A 73 -1.90 6.58 -13.54
N LEU A 74 -1.68 6.62 -12.21
CA LEU A 74 -0.60 7.43 -11.63
C LEU A 74 0.78 6.98 -12.11
N ALA A 75 1.05 5.66 -12.09
CA ALA A 75 2.33 5.14 -12.57
C ALA A 75 2.56 5.46 -14.05
N GLN A 76 1.55 5.29 -14.90
CA GLN A 76 1.62 5.62 -16.33
C GLN A 76 1.83 7.12 -16.57
N ALA A 77 1.09 7.97 -15.84
CA ALA A 77 1.24 9.41 -15.91
C ALA A 77 2.66 9.84 -15.53
N VAL A 78 3.24 9.24 -14.48
CA VAL A 78 4.60 9.53 -14.03
C VAL A 78 5.64 9.04 -15.03
N THR A 79 5.52 7.82 -15.55
CA THR A 79 6.48 7.26 -16.51
C THR A 79 6.43 7.97 -17.86
N ALA A 80 5.26 8.42 -18.31
CA ALA A 80 5.11 9.18 -19.55
C ALA A 80 5.76 10.58 -19.50
N ARG A 81 6.14 11.05 -18.32
CA ARG A 81 6.82 12.34 -18.11
C ARG A 81 8.33 12.20 -17.98
N ALA A 82 8.86 10.99 -17.90
CA ALA A 82 10.30 10.82 -18.09
C ALA A 82 10.63 11.05 -19.55
N GLU A 83 11.68 11.84 -19.79
CA GLU A 83 12.33 11.91 -21.10
C GLU A 83 12.73 10.48 -21.54
N GLU A 84 12.64 10.18 -22.83
CA GLU A 84 12.97 8.86 -23.37
C GLU A 84 14.37 8.43 -22.90
N GLY A 85 14.42 7.37 -22.09
CA GLY A 85 15.65 6.79 -21.55
C GLY A 85 16.12 7.31 -20.18
N ALA A 86 15.47 8.31 -19.57
CA ALA A 86 15.94 8.98 -18.35
C ALA A 86 15.20 8.59 -17.06
N GLY A 87 14.78 7.32 -16.92
CA GLY A 87 14.00 6.85 -15.77
C GLY A 87 14.45 5.50 -15.20
N ALA A 88 14.48 5.37 -13.87
CA ALA A 88 14.81 4.13 -13.17
C ALA A 88 13.75 3.79 -12.11
N TRP A 89 13.49 2.50 -11.91
CA TRP A 89 12.66 2.04 -10.80
C TRP A 89 13.53 1.84 -9.56
N VAL A 90 13.18 2.52 -8.48
CA VAL A 90 13.82 2.38 -7.18
C VAL A 90 12.86 1.66 -6.25
N VAL A 91 13.33 0.56 -5.64
CA VAL A 91 12.58 -0.13 -4.60
C VAL A 91 13.39 -0.11 -3.31
N GLY A 92 12.71 0.24 -2.21
CA GLY A 92 13.37 0.50 -0.95
C GLY A 92 12.44 0.44 0.24
N PRO A 93 12.98 0.22 1.44
CA PRO A 93 12.19 0.19 2.66
C PRO A 93 11.64 1.57 2.99
N VAL A 94 10.41 1.61 3.51
CA VAL A 94 9.75 2.80 4.06
C VAL A 94 9.47 2.57 5.53
N SER A 95 10.02 3.42 6.39
CA SER A 95 9.68 3.46 7.81
C SER A 95 8.43 4.29 8.00
N ILE A 96 7.36 3.67 8.52
CA ILE A 96 6.14 4.37 8.92
C ILE A 96 6.16 4.48 10.45
N PRO A 97 6.58 5.63 11.01
CA PRO A 97 6.65 5.81 12.45
C PRO A 97 5.25 5.68 13.06
N LYS A 98 5.18 5.00 14.22
CA LYS A 98 3.94 4.81 14.97
C LYS A 98 4.17 5.12 16.44
N THR A 99 3.15 5.69 17.07
CA THR A 99 3.11 5.86 18.52
C THR A 99 2.55 4.60 19.17
N GLY A 100 3.29 4.03 20.13
CA GLY A 100 2.88 2.80 20.83
C GLY A 100 3.10 1.52 20.02
N VAL A 101 2.63 0.39 20.56
CA VAL A 101 2.92 -0.97 20.03
C VAL A 101 1.67 -1.77 19.65
N ARG A 102 0.50 -1.12 19.65
CA ARG A 102 -0.79 -1.78 19.46
C ARG A 102 -1.17 -2.02 17.99
N SER A 103 -0.54 -1.31 17.05
CA SER A 103 -0.74 -1.58 15.63
C SER A 103 0.06 -2.80 15.18
N VAL A 104 -0.55 -3.65 14.35
CA VAL A 104 0.09 -4.83 13.76
C VAL A 104 1.36 -4.44 13.00
N GLY A 105 2.42 -5.25 13.07
CA GLY A 105 3.68 -5.00 12.36
C GLY A 105 4.51 -3.83 12.91
N VAL A 106 4.14 -3.24 14.05
CA VAL A 106 4.97 -2.26 14.74
C VAL A 106 6.12 -2.96 15.45
N THR A 107 7.34 -2.54 15.12
CA THR A 107 8.58 -3.02 15.73
C THR A 107 9.61 -1.90 15.85
N ARG A 108 10.61 -2.11 16.71
CA ARG A 108 11.80 -1.27 16.75
C ARG A 108 12.70 -1.62 15.57
N HIS A 109 13.07 -0.63 14.77
CA HIS A 109 13.99 -0.81 13.66
C HIS A 109 14.84 0.44 13.47
N TYR A 110 16.08 0.25 13.02
CA TYR A 110 16.94 1.36 12.66
C TYR A 110 16.47 1.94 11.33
N SER A 111 16.11 3.22 11.32
CA SER A 111 15.79 3.96 10.11
C SER A 111 17.07 4.61 9.59
N ARG A 112 17.53 4.17 8.42
CA ARG A 112 18.68 4.81 7.75
C ARG A 112 18.37 6.26 7.39
N GLU A 113 17.16 6.55 6.91
CA GLU A 113 16.71 7.90 6.55
C GLU A 113 16.80 8.88 7.73
N ARG A 114 16.46 8.44 8.94
CA ARG A 114 16.42 9.29 10.15
C ARG A 114 17.59 9.06 11.09
N GLU A 115 18.55 8.22 10.68
CA GLU A 115 19.75 7.81 11.41
C GLU A 115 19.52 7.49 12.89
N ARG A 116 18.40 6.80 13.18
CA ARG A 116 18.04 6.44 14.56
C ARG A 116 17.12 5.23 14.61
N VAL A 117 17.03 4.61 15.78
CA VAL A 117 16.03 3.58 16.05
C VAL A 117 14.66 4.22 16.24
N LEU A 118 13.67 3.73 15.51
CA LEU A 118 12.27 4.17 15.60
C LEU A 118 11.37 2.99 15.95
N VAL A 119 10.26 3.29 16.60
CA VAL A 119 9.13 2.37 16.74
C VAL A 119 8.17 2.67 15.59
N GLY A 120 7.90 1.66 14.76
CA GLY A 120 7.05 1.86 13.60
C GLY A 120 6.87 0.59 12.78
N GLN A 121 6.09 0.71 11.71
CA GLN A 121 5.97 -0.35 10.71
C GLN A 121 7.05 -0.18 9.65
N LEU A 122 7.52 -1.29 9.09
CA LEU A 122 8.38 -1.28 7.91
C LEU A 122 7.55 -1.74 6.72
N ALA A 123 7.53 -0.95 5.66
CA ALA A 123 6.97 -1.31 4.35
C ALA A 123 8.09 -1.26 3.30
N PHE A 124 7.80 -1.62 2.06
CA PHE A 124 8.62 -1.19 0.94
C PHE A 124 7.77 -0.37 -0.02
N GLY A 125 8.36 0.73 -0.47
CA GLY A 125 7.85 1.54 -1.57
C GLY A 125 8.52 1.12 -2.86
N ALA A 126 7.83 1.33 -3.97
CA ALA A 126 8.45 1.43 -5.26
C ALA A 126 8.28 2.88 -5.70
N TRP A 127 9.33 3.45 -6.28
CA TRP A 127 9.35 4.78 -6.83
C TRP A 127 9.88 4.75 -8.25
N PHE A 128 9.45 5.71 -9.05
CA PHE A 128 10.04 6.00 -10.33
C PHE A 128 10.94 7.22 -10.17
N ALA A 129 12.24 7.03 -10.41
CA ALA A 129 13.27 8.04 -10.38
C ALA A 129 13.47 8.60 -11.79
N THR A 130 13.53 9.92 -11.91
CA THR A 130 13.97 10.65 -13.11
C THR A 130 15.16 11.53 -12.74
N GLY A 131 15.83 12.16 -13.70
CA GLY A 131 17.03 12.99 -13.51
C GLY A 131 16.95 14.06 -12.41
N GLY A 132 15.76 14.38 -11.87
CA GLY A 132 15.61 15.24 -10.71
C GLY A 132 14.41 14.93 -9.79
N SER A 133 13.79 13.75 -9.85
CA SER A 133 12.58 13.47 -9.05
C SER A 133 12.40 11.99 -8.70
N LEU A 134 11.79 11.70 -7.55
CA LEU A 134 11.50 10.35 -7.08
C LEU A 134 10.01 10.23 -6.69
N VAL A 135 9.21 9.48 -7.45
CA VAL A 135 7.74 9.48 -7.32
C VAL A 135 7.20 8.10 -6.90
N PRO A 136 6.42 7.96 -5.82
CA PRO A 136 5.97 6.66 -5.30
C PRO A 136 4.81 6.00 -6.08
N VAL A 137 4.95 4.71 -6.41
CA VAL A 137 4.06 3.92 -7.30
C VAL A 137 4.17 2.41 -6.98
N SER A 138 3.17 1.73 -6.37
CA SER A 138 3.31 0.29 -5.99
C SER A 138 2.17 -0.67 -6.44
N ARG A 139 2.46 -1.99 -6.47
CA ARG A 139 1.63 -3.10 -7.04
C ARG A 139 1.22 -4.22 -6.03
N ARG A 140 0.35 -5.14 -6.51
CA ARG A 140 -0.52 -6.21 -5.90
C ARG A 140 -0.11 -7.72 -5.83
N PRO A 141 -0.26 -8.51 -4.74
CA PRO A 141 -0.22 -9.98 -4.84
C PRO A 141 -1.56 -10.61 -5.31
N VAL A 142 -1.50 -11.73 -6.03
CA VAL A 142 -2.65 -12.48 -6.63
C VAL A 142 -2.35 -13.99 -6.54
N PRO A 143 -3.34 -14.90 -6.39
CA PRO A 143 -3.10 -16.36 -6.43
C PRO A 143 -2.44 -16.84 -7.72
N GLY A 144 -1.66 -17.93 -7.62
CA GLY A 144 -0.87 -18.48 -8.73
C GLY A 144 0.37 -17.66 -9.10
N ARG A 145 0.53 -16.47 -8.51
CA ARG A 145 1.67 -15.60 -8.76
C ARG A 145 2.91 -16.12 -8.04
N ARG A 146 4.03 -16.21 -8.78
CA ARG A 146 5.37 -16.35 -8.18
C ARG A 146 5.72 -15.08 -7.43
N VAL A 147 6.19 -15.25 -6.20
CA VAL A 147 6.64 -14.19 -5.30
C VAL A 147 8.00 -14.59 -4.73
N LEU A 148 8.76 -13.62 -4.22
CA LEU A 148 9.86 -13.88 -3.33
C LEU A 148 9.34 -13.76 -1.89
N LEU A 149 9.61 -14.76 -1.05
CA LEU A 149 9.33 -14.70 0.37
C LEU A 149 10.63 -14.33 1.09
N LYS A 150 10.64 -13.18 1.76
CA LYS A 150 11.76 -12.74 2.61
C LYS A 150 11.43 -12.97 4.07
N HIS A 151 12.31 -13.68 4.76
CA HIS A 151 12.22 -14.01 6.17
C HIS A 151 13.62 -13.88 6.81
N GLY A 152 13.74 -13.00 7.80
CA GLY A 152 15.04 -12.62 8.35
C GLY A 152 16.01 -12.17 7.26
N THR A 153 17.13 -12.89 7.12
CA THR A 153 18.16 -12.67 6.08
C THR A 153 17.98 -13.54 4.85
N ARG A 154 17.03 -14.50 4.85
CA ARG A 154 16.78 -15.40 3.71
C ARG A 154 15.70 -14.84 2.80
N THR A 155 15.90 -15.00 1.50
CA THR A 155 14.88 -14.73 0.46
C THR A 155 14.77 -15.98 -0.39
N VAL A 156 13.58 -16.57 -0.46
CA VAL A 156 13.31 -17.77 -1.24
C VAL A 156 12.21 -17.52 -2.26
N THR A 157 12.21 -18.26 -3.37
CA THR A 157 11.07 -18.23 -4.29
C THR A 157 9.87 -18.89 -3.62
N ALA A 158 8.67 -18.36 -3.84
CA ALA A 158 7.42 -18.91 -3.34
C ALA A 158 6.26 -18.66 -4.31
N ILE A 159 5.14 -19.33 -4.06
CA ILE A 159 3.89 -19.17 -4.82
C ILE A 159 2.74 -18.98 -3.81
N VAL A 160 1.89 -17.98 -4.06
CA VAL A 160 0.61 -17.84 -3.36
C VAL A 160 -0.33 -18.93 -3.88
N LYS A 161 -0.50 -20.00 -3.10
CA LYS A 161 -1.28 -21.18 -3.47
C LYS A 161 -2.78 -20.89 -3.39
N ASP A 162 -3.20 -20.27 -2.29
CA ASP A 162 -4.61 -20.02 -2.02
C ASP A 162 -4.78 -18.82 -1.08
N ILE A 163 -5.99 -18.28 -1.05
CA ILE A 163 -6.43 -17.23 -0.13
C ILE A 163 -7.73 -17.73 0.51
N PRO A 164 -7.66 -18.52 1.60
CA PRO A 164 -8.84 -19.16 2.17
C PRO A 164 -9.86 -18.18 2.72
N SER A 165 -9.40 -17.04 3.26
CA SER A 165 -10.31 -16.04 3.81
C SER A 165 -9.76 -14.61 3.72
N ARG A 166 -10.68 -13.65 3.67
CA ARG A 166 -10.43 -12.21 3.80
C ARG A 166 -11.22 -11.67 4.98
N LEU A 167 -10.60 -10.83 5.79
CA LEU A 167 -11.24 -10.06 6.83
C LEU A 167 -11.90 -8.81 6.25
N THR A 168 -13.13 -8.52 6.67
CA THR A 168 -13.73 -7.19 6.48
C THR A 168 -13.34 -6.28 7.63
N LEU A 169 -12.87 -5.07 7.32
CA LEU A 169 -12.32 -4.17 8.33
C LEU A 169 -13.40 -3.46 9.15
N ASP A 170 -14.63 -3.39 8.64
CA ASP A 170 -15.75 -2.70 9.31
C ASP A 170 -16.25 -3.47 10.53
N ASP A 171 -16.30 -4.81 10.45
CA ASP A 171 -16.88 -5.69 11.46
C ASP A 171 -15.97 -6.87 11.87
N LEU A 172 -14.78 -6.95 11.30
CA LEU A 172 -13.80 -8.04 11.50
C LEU A 172 -14.31 -9.44 11.11
N SER A 173 -15.40 -9.52 10.33
CA SER A 173 -15.94 -10.78 9.83
C SER A 173 -15.02 -11.44 8.79
N GLN A 174 -15.02 -12.77 8.74
CA GLN A 174 -14.26 -13.54 7.75
C GLN A 174 -15.14 -13.90 6.55
N HIS A 175 -14.69 -13.54 5.35
CA HIS A 175 -15.25 -13.99 4.08
C HIS A 175 -14.41 -15.10 3.48
N VAL A 176 -15.00 -16.28 3.30
CA VAL A 176 -14.35 -17.48 2.76
C VAL A 176 -14.22 -17.40 1.24
N GLY A 177 -13.11 -17.93 0.70
CA GLY A 177 -12.89 -18.09 -0.73
C GLY A 177 -12.90 -16.79 -1.57
N PRO A 178 -12.30 -15.67 -1.14
CA PRO A 178 -12.34 -14.40 -1.88
C PRO A 178 -11.64 -14.45 -3.25
N GLY A 179 -10.83 -15.49 -3.53
CA GLY A 179 -10.07 -15.67 -4.78
C GLY A 179 -8.98 -14.62 -5.05
N ARG A 180 -8.95 -13.52 -4.29
CA ARG A 180 -7.94 -12.45 -4.33
C ARG A 180 -8.01 -11.59 -3.08
N LEU A 181 -6.89 -11.01 -2.67
CA LEU A 181 -6.87 -9.90 -1.72
C LEU A 181 -6.76 -8.58 -2.46
N ALA A 182 -7.73 -7.69 -2.26
CA ALA A 182 -7.47 -6.27 -2.48
C ALA A 182 -6.49 -5.83 -1.39
N ALA A 183 -5.33 -5.25 -1.69
CA ALA A 183 -4.48 -4.77 -0.57
C ALA A 183 -5.11 -3.71 0.34
N ASN A 184 -4.44 -3.56 1.46
CA ASN A 184 -5.01 -3.21 2.75
C ASN A 184 -6.05 -4.22 3.25
N GLY A 185 -6.53 -5.15 2.40
CA GLY A 185 -7.26 -6.33 2.80
C GLY A 185 -6.35 -7.24 3.60
N ILE A 186 -6.84 -7.64 4.76
CA ILE A 186 -6.23 -8.60 5.65
C ILE A 186 -6.90 -9.94 5.36
N GLY A 187 -6.16 -11.04 5.39
CA GLY A 187 -6.71 -12.35 5.11
C GLY A 187 -5.69 -13.45 5.35
N ARG A 188 -6.18 -14.69 5.39
CA ARG A 188 -5.31 -15.86 5.40
C ARG A 188 -4.85 -16.15 3.99
N VAL A 189 -3.58 -16.51 3.86
CA VAL A 189 -2.95 -16.90 2.61
C VAL A 189 -2.18 -18.19 2.81
N VAL A 190 -2.25 -19.09 1.84
CA VAL A 190 -1.42 -20.28 1.80
C VAL A 190 -0.27 -20.00 0.84
N VAL A 191 0.95 -20.08 1.36
CA VAL A 191 2.17 -19.84 0.57
C VAL A 191 2.97 -21.13 0.53
N ARG A 192 3.40 -21.52 -0.67
CA ARG A 192 4.32 -22.64 -0.87
C ARG A 192 5.69 -22.10 -1.25
N THR A 193 6.72 -22.42 -0.48
CA THR A 193 8.10 -22.02 -0.76
C THR A 193 8.81 -23.06 -1.63
N ALA A 194 9.82 -22.62 -2.38
CA ALA A 194 10.68 -23.50 -3.18
C ALA A 194 11.72 -24.25 -2.34
N GLU A 195 12.10 -23.66 -1.21
CA GLU A 195 13.00 -24.22 -0.20
C GLU A 195 12.37 -24.11 1.19
N PRO A 196 12.75 -24.97 2.14
CA PRO A 196 12.31 -24.84 3.53
C PRO A 196 12.68 -23.47 4.14
N VAL A 197 11.73 -22.88 4.87
CA VAL A 197 11.93 -21.65 5.63
C VAL A 197 11.61 -21.94 7.09
N ALA A 198 12.57 -21.72 7.97
CA ALA A 198 12.37 -21.84 9.41
C ALA A 198 11.49 -20.68 9.90
N LEU A 199 10.19 -20.94 10.05
CA LEU A 199 9.20 -19.99 10.55
C LEU A 199 8.72 -20.44 11.93
N ASP A 200 8.73 -19.52 12.87
CA ASP A 200 8.01 -19.70 14.15
C ASP A 200 6.59 -19.16 14.01
N GLY A 201 5.66 -19.65 14.83
CA GLY A 201 4.37 -18.99 14.98
C GLY A 201 4.57 -17.54 15.43
N TYR A 202 3.90 -16.58 14.78
CA TYR A 202 4.07 -15.15 15.06
C TYR A 202 3.73 -14.80 16.52
N ALA A 203 2.79 -15.52 17.12
CA ALA A 203 2.44 -15.39 18.53
C ALA A 203 3.60 -15.77 19.47
N ALA A 204 4.41 -16.78 19.10
CA ALA A 204 5.58 -17.21 19.87
C ALA A 204 6.78 -16.31 19.64
N SER A 205 7.02 -15.85 18.40
CA SER A 205 8.09 -14.91 18.07
C SER A 205 7.71 -14.00 16.91
N ARG A 206 7.50 -12.71 17.21
CA ARG A 206 7.19 -11.70 16.17
C ARG A 206 8.32 -11.54 15.14
N ARG A 207 9.57 -11.72 15.59
CA ARG A 207 10.76 -11.52 14.75
C ARG A 207 10.90 -12.62 13.70
N THR A 208 10.62 -13.86 14.07
CA THR A 208 10.81 -15.06 13.24
C THR A 208 9.50 -15.69 12.79
N GLY A 209 8.35 -15.12 13.16
CA GLY A 209 7.05 -15.43 12.58
C GLY A 209 6.51 -14.36 11.63
N SER A 210 7.32 -13.33 11.30
CA SER A 210 6.96 -12.34 10.28
C SER A 210 7.75 -12.56 8.99
N PHE A 211 7.11 -12.28 7.86
CA PHE A 211 7.73 -12.39 6.54
C PHE A 211 7.14 -11.34 5.57
N LEU A 212 7.81 -11.16 4.44
CA LEU A 212 7.36 -10.30 3.34
C LEU A 212 7.18 -11.12 2.07
N LEU A 213 6.13 -10.82 1.31
CA LEU A 213 5.98 -11.27 -0.06
C LEU A 213 6.36 -10.15 -1.01
N ILE A 214 7.24 -10.45 -1.95
CA ILE A 214 7.89 -9.50 -2.85
C ILE A 214 7.67 -9.95 -4.30
N ASP A 215 7.53 -9.02 -5.22
CA ASP A 215 7.42 -9.28 -6.64
C ASP A 215 8.79 -9.65 -7.21
N PRO A 216 8.96 -10.81 -7.87
CA PRO A 216 10.26 -11.22 -8.42
C PRO A 216 10.65 -10.40 -9.66
N ALA A 217 9.68 -9.77 -10.34
CA ALA A 217 9.96 -9.04 -11.58
C ALA A 217 10.60 -7.68 -11.31
N ASP A 218 10.19 -7.01 -10.23
CA ASP A 218 10.59 -5.63 -9.95
C ASP A 218 11.00 -5.37 -8.49
N GLY A 219 10.94 -6.38 -7.62
CA GLY A 219 11.33 -6.27 -6.21
C GLY A 219 10.30 -5.60 -5.30
N THR A 220 9.12 -5.21 -5.81
CA THR A 220 8.08 -4.52 -5.03
C THR A 220 7.57 -5.38 -3.87
N THR A 221 7.48 -4.85 -2.64
CA THR A 221 6.77 -5.59 -1.58
C THR A 221 5.27 -5.58 -1.84
N LEU A 222 4.72 -6.77 -1.97
CA LEU A 222 3.32 -7.05 -2.25
C LEU A 222 2.50 -7.16 -0.97
N SER A 223 3.05 -7.77 0.08
CA SER A 223 2.39 -7.94 1.38
C SER A 223 3.39 -8.17 2.51
N ALA A 224 2.98 -7.84 3.74
CA ALA A 224 3.55 -8.43 4.94
C ALA A 224 2.68 -9.61 5.39
N GLY A 225 3.29 -10.59 6.06
CA GLY A 225 2.61 -11.79 6.56
C GLY A 225 3.07 -12.15 7.97
N MET A 226 2.17 -12.84 8.68
CA MET A 226 2.38 -13.42 10.00
C MET A 226 2.10 -14.91 9.87
N ALA A 227 3.03 -15.76 10.33
CA ALA A 227 2.79 -17.20 10.39
C ALA A 227 1.90 -17.52 11.59
N ASP A 228 0.90 -18.37 11.35
CA ASP A 228 0.09 -19.02 12.38
C ASP A 228 0.68 -20.41 12.67
#